data_AF-A0A0C2MWN7-F1
#
_entry.id   AF-A0A0C2MWN7-F1
#
_cell.length_a   1.000
_cell.length_b   1.000
_cell.length_c   1.000
_cell.angle_alpha   90.00
_cell.angle_beta   90.00
_cell.angle_gamma   90.00
#
_symmetry.space_group_name_H-M   'P 1'
#
loop_
_entity.id
_entity.type
_entity.pdbx_description
1 polymer ?
#
loop_
_entity_poly.entity_id
_entity_poly.type
_entity_poly.pdbx_seq_one_letter_code
_entity_poly.pdbx_strand_id
1 'polypeptide(L)'
;MFVFTSLDLVNIQTGGPGIVVEIDQLKLWKNKHHTWHPVSNIWALGCVDQTRERRLFFIEFLHKTANSLISVITTHVLEWSIIITDCFRSYRNIDSAYHHFTVNHSQRFVNQEWEYIQIL
;
A
#
# COMPACT_ATOMS: atom_id res chain seq x y z
N MET A 1 -6.48 -6.89 -14.73
CA MET A 1 -7.75 -6.41 -14.15
C MET A 1 -8.01 -7.25 -12.91
N PHE A 2 -7.70 -6.75 -11.73
CA PHE A 2 -8.00 -7.47 -10.48
C PHE A 2 -9.48 -7.29 -10.18
N VAL A 3 -10.23 -8.40 -10.21
CA VAL A 3 -11.65 -8.42 -9.89
C VAL A 3 -11.75 -8.67 -8.39
N PHE A 4 -11.94 -7.60 -7.62
CA PHE A 4 -12.22 -7.69 -6.19
C PHE A 4 -13.72 -7.94 -5.99
N THR A 5 -14.15 -9.21 -6.09
CA THR A 5 -15.47 -9.60 -5.56
C THR A 5 -15.30 -9.85 -4.08
N SER A 6 -15.82 -8.94 -3.24
CA SER A 6 -15.89 -9.09 -1.78
C SER A 6 -14.57 -9.60 -1.17
N LEU A 7 -13.60 -8.69 -1.00
CA LEU A 7 -12.50 -8.94 -0.07
C LEU A 7 -13.15 -9.18 1.30
N ASP A 8 -13.23 -10.44 1.70
CA ASP A 8 -13.42 -10.78 3.10
C ASP A 8 -12.28 -10.07 3.83
N LEU A 9 -12.62 -8.96 4.48
CA LEU A 9 -11.77 -8.16 5.35
C LEU A 9 -11.39 -9.04 6.53
N VAL A 10 -10.51 -10.01 6.30
CA VAL A 10 -9.85 -10.72 7.39
C VAL A 10 -9.07 -9.64 8.11
N ASN A 11 -9.34 -9.48 9.40
CA ASN A 11 -8.68 -8.55 10.30
C ASN A 11 -7.23 -8.99 10.52
N ILE A 12 -6.42 -8.91 9.47
CA ILE A 12 -5.03 -9.33 9.43
C ILE A 12 -4.21 -8.10 9.76
N GLN A 13 -3.59 -8.13 10.93
CA GLN A 13 -2.47 -7.23 11.21
C GLN A 13 -1.22 -7.76 10.51
N THR A 14 -0.48 -6.84 9.91
CA THR A 14 0.78 -7.10 9.20
C THR A 14 1.93 -6.39 9.89
N GLY A 15 3.15 -6.85 9.63
CA GLY A 15 4.35 -6.25 10.22
C GLY A 15 4.67 -6.75 11.62
N GLY A 16 5.35 -5.89 12.38
CA GLY A 16 5.87 -6.13 13.71
C GLY A 16 7.35 -5.72 13.81
N PRO A 17 7.94 -5.79 15.01
CA PRO A 17 9.33 -5.41 15.23
C PRO A 17 10.29 -6.10 14.24
N GLY A 18 11.00 -5.30 13.44
CA GLY A 18 11.96 -5.79 12.45
C GLY A 18 11.36 -6.43 11.19
N ILE A 19 10.04 -6.42 11.04
CA ILE A 19 9.36 -6.90 9.83
C ILE A 19 9.22 -5.76 8.84
N VAL A 20 9.61 -6.04 7.59
CA VAL A 20 9.44 -5.11 6.47
C VAL A 20 8.03 -5.23 5.92
N VAL A 21 7.41 -4.09 5.69
CA VAL A 21 6.06 -3.95 5.16
C VAL A 21 6.08 -2.96 4.00
N GLU A 22 5.62 -3.42 2.84
CA GLU A 22 5.49 -2.59 1.64
C GLU A 22 4.05 -2.09 1.52
N ILE A 23 3.88 -0.79 1.30
CA ILE A 23 2.57 -0.14 1.23
C ILE A 23 2.46 0.63 -0.08
N ASP A 24 1.41 0.34 -0.84
CA ASP A 24 1.13 0.98 -2.11
C ASP A 24 -0.35 1.38 -2.26
N GLN A 25 -0.61 2.38 -3.10
CA GLN A 25 -1.92 2.94 -3.35
C GLN A 25 -2.46 2.53 -4.70
N LEU A 26 -3.68 2.01 -4.70
CA LEU A 26 -4.37 1.56 -5.90
C LEU A 26 -5.61 2.41 -6.14
N LYS A 27 -5.78 2.90 -7.38
CA LYS A 27 -7.03 3.55 -7.79
C LYS A 27 -7.99 2.50 -8.33
N LEU A 28 -9.14 2.35 -7.69
CA LEU A 28 -10.13 1.35 -8.06
C LEU A 28 -11.15 1.92 -9.04
N TRP A 29 -11.23 1.26 -10.20
CA TRP A 29 -12.18 1.63 -11.25
C TRP A 29 -13.35 0.66 -11.28
N LYS A 30 -14.55 1.13 -10.92
CA LYS A 30 -15.78 0.35 -11.06
C LYS A 30 -16.39 0.60 -12.45
N ASN A 31 -16.28 -0.38 -13.34
CA ASN A 31 -17.09 -0.42 -14.55
C ASN A 31 -18.51 -0.90 -14.19
N LYS A 32 -19.47 0.02 -14.07
CA LYS A 32 -20.89 -0.35 -14.16
C LYS A 32 -21.27 -0.28 -15.65
N HIS A 33 -21.45 -1.43 -16.28
CA HIS A 33 -22.18 -1.69 -17.53
C HIS A 33 -22.23 -0.53 -18.56
N HIS A 34 -21.46 -0.63 -19.65
CA HIS A 34 -21.65 0.06 -20.93
C HIS A 34 -22.02 1.57 -20.91
N THR A 35 -21.61 2.32 -19.90
CA THR A 35 -21.88 3.77 -19.85
C THR A 35 -20.57 4.54 -19.74
N TRP A 36 -20.30 5.38 -20.74
CA TRP A 36 -19.01 6.00 -21.07
C TRP A 36 -18.49 7.07 -20.09
N HIS A 37 -19.08 7.19 -18.90
CA HIS A 37 -18.63 8.13 -17.87
C HIS A 37 -18.34 7.43 -16.54
N PRO A 38 -17.22 6.70 -16.46
CA PRO A 38 -16.74 6.13 -15.23
C PRO A 38 -16.22 7.22 -14.29
N VAL A 39 -17.01 7.55 -13.27
CA VAL A 39 -16.56 8.37 -12.14
C VAL A 39 -15.96 7.44 -11.09
N SER A 40 -14.71 7.03 -11.31
CA SER A 40 -13.94 6.24 -10.33
C SER A 40 -13.32 7.18 -9.29
N ASN A 41 -13.92 7.21 -8.10
CA ASN A 41 -13.43 7.96 -6.94
C ASN A 41 -12.99 7.04 -5.77
N ILE A 42 -12.92 5.73 -5.99
CA ILE A 42 -12.54 4.78 -4.94
C ILE A 42 -11.03 4.55 -5.02
N TRP A 43 -10.38 4.64 -3.87
CA TRP A 43 -8.98 4.27 -3.69
C TRP A 43 -8.90 3.07 -2.77
N ALA A 44 -7.80 2.34 -2.84
CA ALA A 44 -7.46 1.31 -1.87
C ALA A 44 -5.99 1.44 -1.46
N LEU A 45 -5.70 1.04 -0.23
CA LEU A 45 -4.33 0.86 0.25
C LEU A 45 -4.06 -0.63 0.25
N GLY A 46 -3.03 -1.05 -0.48
CA GLY A 46 -2.47 -2.38 -0.41
C GLY A 46 -1.28 -2.39 0.53
N CYS A 47 -1.17 -3.45 1.32
CA CYS A 47 -0.07 -3.64 2.24
C CYS A 47 0.31 -5.12 2.25
N VAL A 48 1.61 -5.41 2.21
CA VAL A 48 2.14 -6.78 2.28
C VAL A 48 3.38 -6.81 3.18
N ASP A 49 3.44 -7.77 4.10
CA ASP A 49 4.65 -8.01 4.87
C ASP A 49 5.61 -8.98 4.15
N GLN A 50 6.91 -8.78 4.37
CA GLN A 50 7.97 -9.64 3.83
C GLN A 50 8.25 -10.85 4.73
N THR A 51 7.22 -11.39 5.38
CA THR A 51 7.34 -12.64 6.16
C THR A 51 7.26 -13.86 5.24
N ARG A 52 7.50 -15.06 5.79
CA ARG A 52 7.29 -16.32 5.05
C ARG A 52 5.83 -16.53 4.66
N GLU A 53 4.90 -16.02 5.46
CA GLU A 53 3.46 -16.14 5.24
C GLU A 53 2.93 -15.10 4.25
N ARG A 54 3.69 -14.01 4.02
CA ARG A 54 3.34 -12.89 3.14
C ARG A 54 1.91 -12.40 3.38
N ARG A 55 1.66 -11.98 4.63
CA ARG A 55 0.33 -11.49 5.01
C ARG A 55 0.08 -10.18 4.28
N LEU A 56 -1.12 -10.04 3.75
CA LEU A 56 -1.51 -8.88 2.97
C LEU A 56 -2.91 -8.41 3.33
N PHE A 57 -3.14 -7.11 3.20
CA PHE A 57 -4.47 -6.52 3.30
C PHE A 57 -4.70 -5.49 2.20
N PHE A 58 -5.97 -5.30 1.86
CA PHE A 58 -6.44 -4.22 1.00
C PHE A 58 -7.59 -3.49 1.69
N ILE A 59 -7.47 -2.18 1.86
CA ILE A 59 -8.52 -1.37 2.47
C ILE A 59 -8.95 -0.27 1.52
N GLU A 60 -10.24 -0.32 1.15
CA GLU A 60 -10.88 0.72 0.35
C GLU A 60 -11.13 1.98 1.18
N PHE A 61 -10.92 3.15 0.57
CA PHE A 61 -11.29 4.44 1.14
C PHE A 61 -11.72 5.41 0.04
N LEU A 62 -12.67 6.29 0.37
CA LEU A 62 -13.26 7.24 -0.59
C LEU A 62 -12.40 8.50 -0.78
N HIS A 63 -11.70 8.94 0.26
CA HIS A 63 -10.92 10.18 0.22
C HIS A 63 -9.43 9.89 0.44
N LYS A 64 -8.62 10.14 -0.59
CA LYS A 64 -7.15 10.06 -0.52
C LYS A 64 -6.57 11.28 0.21
N THR A 65 -6.76 11.32 1.52
CA THR A 65 -6.13 12.31 2.40
C THR A 65 -4.97 11.69 3.15
N ALA A 66 -4.00 12.50 3.59
CA ALA A 66 -2.90 12.01 4.43
C ALA A 66 -3.43 11.35 5.71
N ASN A 67 -4.45 11.94 6.35
CA ASN A 67 -5.05 11.39 7.55
C ASN A 67 -5.68 10.02 7.32
N SER A 68 -6.40 9.82 6.21
CA SER A 68 -6.99 8.52 5.88
C SER A 68 -5.93 7.44 5.67
N LEU A 69 -4.82 7.78 4.99
CA LEU A 69 -3.72 6.86 4.76
C LEU A 69 -3.01 6.50 6.08
N ILE A 70 -2.65 7.50 6.87
CA ILE A 70 -1.97 7.30 8.16
C ILE A 70 -2.85 6.47 9.10
N SER A 71 -4.16 6.78 9.17
CA SER A 71 -5.10 6.02 10.00
C SER A 71 -5.13 4.54 9.63
N VAL A 72 -5.18 4.20 8.34
CA VAL A 72 -5.16 2.80 7.88
C VAL A 72 -3.85 2.12 8.30
N ILE A 73 -2.71 2.79 8.10
CA ILE A 73 -1.40 2.26 8.50
C ILE A 73 -1.38 1.99 10.00
N THR A 74 -1.77 2.96 10.82
CA THR A 74 -1.76 2.81 12.29
C THR A 74 -2.69 1.74 12.82
N THR A 75 -3.78 1.44 12.11
CA THR A 75 -4.74 0.41 12.54
C THR A 75 -4.28 -1.01 12.16
N HIS A 76 -3.61 -1.17 11.02
CA HIS A 76 -3.35 -2.50 10.43
C HIS A 76 -1.87 -2.90 10.36
N VAL A 77 -0.95 -1.96 10.59
CA VAL A 77 0.49 -2.22 10.65
C VAL A 77 0.96 -2.08 12.09
N LEU A 78 1.53 -3.17 12.62
CA LEU A 78 2.05 -3.20 13.98
C LEU A 78 3.20 -2.19 14.16
N GLU A 79 3.27 -1.56 15.34
CA GLU A 79 4.37 -0.65 15.69
C GLU A 79 5.74 -1.32 15.55
N TRP A 80 6.79 -0.50 15.39
CA TRP A 80 8.18 -0.91 15.18
C TRP A 80 8.44 -1.70 13.89
N SER A 81 7.46 -1.72 12.97
CA SER A 81 7.64 -2.20 11.61
C SER A 81 8.56 -1.30 10.80
N ILE A 82 9.20 -1.89 9.80
CA ILE A 82 9.95 -1.18 8.77
C ILE A 82 8.99 -0.95 7.59
N ILE A 83 8.52 0.27 7.41
CA ILE A 83 7.57 0.63 6.35
C ILE A 83 8.32 1.14 5.13
N ILE A 84 7.99 0.60 3.95
CA ILE A 84 8.46 1.07 2.65
C ILE A 84 7.26 1.59 1.86
N THR A 85 7.31 2.86 1.45
CA THR A 85 6.28 3.48 0.59
C THR A 85 6.89 4.19 -0.61
N ASP A 86 6.08 4.53 -1.61
CA ASP A 86 6.49 5.54 -2.61
C ASP A 86 6.74 6.91 -1.93
N CYS A 87 7.49 7.81 -2.58
CA CYS A 87 7.80 9.18 -2.14
C CYS A 87 6.59 10.14 -2.13
N PHE A 88 5.37 9.62 -2.03
CA PHE A 88 4.16 10.43 -2.02
C PHE A 88 4.06 11.31 -0.77
N ARG A 89 3.76 12.60 -0.96
CA ARG A 89 3.81 13.63 0.11
C ARG A 89 2.93 13.31 1.33
N SER A 90 1.85 12.55 1.15
CA SER A 90 0.96 12.18 2.26
C SER A 90 1.61 11.28 3.31
N TYR A 91 2.71 10.60 3.00
CA TYR A 91 3.44 9.74 3.94
C TYR A 91 4.46 10.51 4.79
N ARG A 92 4.61 11.82 4.60
CA ARG A 92 5.63 12.62 5.28
C ARG A 92 5.47 12.66 6.81
N ASN A 93 4.27 12.37 7.31
CA ASN A 93 3.93 12.38 8.73
C ASN A 93 3.58 10.97 9.25
N ILE A 94 4.20 9.92 8.72
CA ILE A 94 4.11 8.59 9.34
C ILE A 94 4.65 8.68 10.78
N ASP A 95 3.99 7.97 11.70
CA ASP A 95 4.31 8.01 13.13
C ASP A 95 5.77 7.62 13.40
N SER A 96 6.37 8.27 14.39
CA SER A 96 7.69 7.92 14.94
C SER A 96 7.81 6.47 15.44
N ALA A 97 6.69 5.79 15.68
CA ALA A 97 6.64 4.37 16.03
C ALA A 97 7.09 3.44 14.88
N TYR A 98 7.29 3.95 13.66
CA TYR A 98 7.71 3.17 12.50
C TYR A 98 9.08 3.59 11.96
N HIS A 99 9.83 2.62 11.44
CA HIS A 99 11.02 2.89 10.65
C HIS A 99 10.60 3.10 9.19
N HIS A 100 10.44 4.35 8.76
CA HIS A 100 9.93 4.67 7.42
C HIS A 100 11.04 4.92 6.40
N PHE A 101 10.97 4.16 5.30
CA PHE A 101 11.76 4.36 4.10
C PHE A 101 10.86 4.71 2.91
N THR A 102 11.40 5.45 1.95
CA THR A 102 10.69 5.74 0.70
C THR A 102 11.49 5.26 -0.49
N VAL A 103 10.79 4.71 -1.49
CA VAL A 103 11.33 4.35 -2.79
C VAL A 103 10.93 5.42 -3.79
N ASN A 104 11.91 5.95 -4.52
CA ASN A 104 11.65 6.89 -5.59
C ASN A 104 11.67 6.15 -6.94
N HIS A 105 10.49 5.88 -7.50
CA HIS A 105 10.37 5.20 -8.80
C HIS A 105 10.90 6.02 -9.99
N SER A 106 11.19 7.31 -9.81
CA SER A 106 11.88 8.09 -10.85
C SER A 106 13.38 7.80 -10.92
N GLN A 107 13.95 7.17 -9.88
CA GLN A 107 15.35 6.78 -9.83
C GLN A 107 15.46 5.33 -10.31
N ARG A 108 15.87 5.14 -11.57
CA ARG A 108 16.17 3.80 -12.09
C ARG A 108 17.44 3.29 -11.42
N PHE A 109 17.33 2.30 -10.54
CA PHE A 109 18.48 1.52 -10.08
C PHE A 109 18.83 0.50 -11.17
N VAL A 110 20.00 0.65 -11.77
CA VAL A 110 20.56 -0.32 -12.72
C VAL A 110 21.64 -1.11 -11.98
N ASN A 111 21.33 -2.34 -11.55
CA ASN A 111 22.37 -3.28 -11.13
C ASN A 111 22.91 -4.02 -12.37
N GLN A 112 24.21 -4.37 -12.35
CA GLN A 112 24.93 -4.98 -13.48
C GLN A 112 24.47 -6.41 -13.83
N GLU A 113 23.58 -7.01 -13.03
CA GLU A 113 23.12 -8.41 -13.20
C GLU A 113 21.72 -8.57 -13.81
N TRP A 114 21.08 -7.50 -14.30
CA TRP A 114 19.80 -7.55 -15.01
C TRP A 114 18.67 -8.31 -14.29
N GLU A 115 18.70 -8.38 -12.97
CA GLU A 115 17.46 -8.58 -12.21
C GLU A 115 16.73 -7.24 -12.21
N TYR A 116 15.70 -7.12 -13.07
CA TYR A 116 14.67 -6.11 -12.89
C TYR A 116 14.00 -6.39 -11.55
N ILE A 117 14.58 -5.86 -10.46
CA ILE A 117 13.88 -5.74 -9.20
C ILE A 117 12.88 -4.60 -9.41
N GLN A 118 11.78 -4.89 -10.10
CA GLN A 118 10.55 -4.14 -9.89
C GLN A 118 10.14 -4.42 -8.44
N ILE A 119 10.62 -3.58 -7.52
CA ILE A 119 9.81 -3.29 -6.33
C ILE A 119 8.75 -2.34 -6.86
N LEU A 120 7.55 -2.90 -7.00
CA LEU A 120 6.33 -2.43 -7.68
C LEU A 120 6.25 -2.71 -9.19
#